data_AF-A0A7L3TBI5-F1
#
_entry.id   AF-A0A7L3TBI5-F1
#
_cell.length_a   1.000
_cell.length_b   1.000
_cell.length_c   1.000
_cell.angle_alpha   90.00
_cell.angle_beta   90.00
_cell.angle_gamma   90.00
#
_symmetry.space_group_name_H-M   'P 1'
#
loop_
_entity.id
_entity.type
_entity.pdbx_description
1 polymer ?
#
loop_
_entity_poly.entity_id
_entity_poly.type
_entity_poly.pdbx_seq_one_letter_code
_entity_poly.pdbx_strand_id
1 'polypeptide(L)' 'MRILYQLLVVLFMMLQGAAGKHFIPRPFNPCAAQNGRCFPGICRRPYYWVGTCVNGFSCCRRYVEV' A
#
# COMPACT_ATOMS: atom_id res chain seq x y z
N MET A 1 -19.97 19.37 36.32
CA MET A 1 -19.65 18.21 35.46
C MET A 1 -19.88 18.53 33.98
N ARG A 2 -19.18 19.50 33.38
CA ARG A 2 -19.37 19.93 31.97
C ARG A 2 -18.05 20.37 31.30
N ILE A 3 -17.13 20.90 32.10
CA ILE A 3 -15.77 21.30 31.68
C ILE A 3 -14.92 20.12 31.19
N LEU A 4 -15.03 18.95 31.84
CA LEU A 4 -14.29 17.75 31.44
C LEU A 4 -14.60 17.32 29.99
N TYR A 5 -15.88 17.43 29.59
CA TYR A 5 -16.31 17.11 28.23
C TYR A 5 -15.76 18.10 27.21
N GLN A 6 -15.71 19.40 27.55
CA GLN A 6 -15.15 20.40 26.64
C GLN A 6 -13.64 20.21 26.43
N LEU A 7 -12.90 19.88 27.49
CA LEU A 7 -11.47 19.55 27.38
C LEU A 7 -11.24 18.31 26.50
N LEU A 8 -12.06 17.28 26.65
CA LEU A 8 -12.02 16.09 25.80
C LEU A 8 -12.25 16.42 24.32
N VAL A 9 -13.27 17.23 24.00
CA VAL A 9 -13.56 17.63 22.60
C VAL A 9 -12.40 18.39 21.98
N VAL A 10 -11.79 19.33 22.72
CA VAL A 10 -10.62 20.06 22.24
C VAL A 10 -9.44 19.12 22.03
N LEU A 11 -9.19 18.19 22.96
CA LEU A 11 -8.10 17.21 22.83
C LEU A 11 -8.28 16.34 21.58
N PHE A 12 -9.49 15.85 21.31
CA PHE A 12 -9.81 15.06 20.12
C PHE A 12 -9.69 15.86 18.81
N MET A 13 -10.08 17.13 18.80
CA MET A 13 -9.89 18.02 17.65
C MET A 13 -8.41 18.18 17.29
N MET A 14 -7.55 18.36 18.30
CA MET A 14 -6.09 18.48 18.10
C MET A 14 -5.47 17.14 17.65
N LEU A 15 -5.96 16.01 18.17
CA LEU A 15 -5.43 14.68 17.82
C LEU A 15 -5.75 14.29 16.35
N GLN A 16 -6.88 14.72 15.80
CA GLN A 16 -7.25 14.41 14.41
C GLN A 16 -6.37 15.12 13.38
N GLY A 17 -5.71 16.23 13.73
CA GLY A 17 -4.73 16.91 12.89
C GLY A 17 -3.42 16.13 12.70
N ALA A 18 -3.09 15.21 13.62
CA ALA A 18 -1.92 14.33 13.53
C ALA A 18 -2.19 13.01 12.79
N ALA A 19 -3.47 12.68 12.56
CA ALA A 19 -3.90 11.50 11.83
C ALA A 19 -4.14 11.78 10.34
N GLY A 20 -3.45 12.77 9.77
CA GLY A 20 -3.19 12.77 8.34
C GLY A 20 -2.23 11.62 8.05
N LYS A 21 -2.74 10.38 7.91
CA LYS A 21 -1.98 9.35 7.21
C LYS A 21 -1.62 9.98 5.88
N HIS A 22 -0.36 10.34 5.72
CA HIS A 22 0.21 10.73 4.46
C HIS A 22 -0.09 9.53 3.55
N PHE A 23 -1.15 9.64 2.77
CA PHE A 23 -1.44 8.71 1.68
C PHE A 23 -0.33 9.01 0.70
N ILE A 24 0.84 8.41 0.95
CA ILE A 24 1.87 8.25 -0.06
C ILE A 24 1.12 7.48 -1.13
N PRO A 25 0.84 8.07 -2.30
CA PRO A 25 0.34 7.30 -3.41
C PRO A 25 1.48 6.34 -3.71
N ARG A 26 1.41 5.15 -3.11
CA ARG A 26 2.30 4.05 -3.42
C ARG A 26 2.07 3.88 -4.91
N PRO A 27 3.09 4.12 -5.77
CA PRO A 27 2.90 4.23 -7.20
C PRO A 27 2.06 3.04 -7.60
N PHE A 28 0.88 3.32 -8.18
CA PHE A 28 -0.11 2.30 -8.51
C PHE A 28 0.63 1.25 -9.30
N ASN A 29 0.95 0.13 -8.64
CA ASN A 29 1.85 -0.85 -9.21
C ASN A 29 0.90 -1.86 -9.84
N PRO A 30 0.65 -1.79 -11.17
CA PRO A 30 -0.31 -2.67 -11.83
C PRO A 30 0.04 -4.15 -11.58
N CYS A 31 1.30 -4.43 -11.27
CA CYS A 31 1.77 -5.73 -10.82
C CYS A 31 1.14 -6.17 -9.48
N ALA A 32 1.13 -5.30 -8.47
CA ALA A 32 0.56 -5.62 -7.15
C ALA A 32 -0.97 -5.77 -7.22
N ALA A 33 -1.64 -4.97 -8.06
CA ALA A 33 -3.08 -5.11 -8.31
C ALA A 33 -3.45 -6.48 -8.90
N GLN A 34 -2.53 -7.11 -9.64
CA GLN A 34 -2.68 -8.45 -10.20
C GLN A 34 -2.14 -9.56 -9.28
N ASN A 35 -1.93 -9.28 -7.99
CA ASN A 35 -1.27 -10.21 -7.05
C ASN A 35 0.14 -10.67 -7.50
N GLY A 36 0.80 -9.84 -8.30
CA GLY A 36 2.18 -10.02 -8.73
C GLY A 36 3.17 -9.30 -7.82
N ARG A 37 4.44 -9.69 -7.91
CA ARG A 37 5.56 -9.03 -7.23
C ARG A 37 6.59 -8.57 -8.24
N CYS A 38 7.18 -7.41 -8.00
CA CYS A 38 8.30 -6.93 -8.78
C CYS A 38 9.59 -7.60 -8.31
N PHE A 39 10.27 -8.31 -9.21
CA PHE A 39 11.60 -8.88 -8.95
C PHE A 39 12.64 -8.23 -9.86
N PRO A 40 13.83 -7.89 -9.34
CA PRO A 40 14.95 -7.52 -10.19
C PRO A 40 15.39 -8.75 -11.00
N GLY A 41 15.45 -8.63 -12.34
CA GLY A 41 15.84 -9.72 -13.24
C GLY A 41 14.66 -10.57 -13.73
N ILE A 42 14.83 -11.90 -13.80
CA ILE A 42 13.83 -12.84 -14.33
C ILE A 42 12.93 -13.44 -13.24
N CYS A 43 11.70 -13.80 -13.61
CA CYS A 43 10.78 -14.50 -12.72
C CYS A 43 11.24 -15.94 -12.50
N ARG A 44 11.39 -16.34 -11.23
CA ARG A 44 11.66 -17.74 -10.86
C ARG A 44 10.34 -18.49 -10.67
N ARG A 45 10.30 -19.76 -11.08
CA ARG A 45 9.15 -20.65 -10.80
C ARG A 45 8.87 -20.66 -9.28
N PRO A 46 7.59 -20.65 -8.85
CA PRO A 46 6.34 -20.80 -9.60
C PRO A 46 5.73 -19.47 -10.08
N TYR A 47 6.55 -18.44 -10.34
CA TYR A 47 6.08 -17.17 -10.85
C TYR A 47 6.36 -17.03 -12.36
N TYR A 48 5.39 -16.53 -13.12
CA TYR A 48 5.53 -16.23 -14.54
C TYR A 48 5.59 -14.71 -14.78
N TRP A 49 6.22 -14.32 -15.88
CA TRP A 49 6.37 -12.91 -16.25
C TRP A 49 5.06 -12.37 -16.83
N VAL A 50 4.60 -11.22 -16.32
CA VAL A 50 3.34 -10.56 -16.76
C VAL A 50 3.61 -9.20 -17.39
N GLY A 51 4.79 -8.61 -17.12
CA GLY A 51 5.14 -7.29 -17.61
C GLY A 51 6.31 -6.70 -16.84
N THR A 52 6.49 -5.40 -16.96
CA THR A 52 7.53 -4.63 -16.25
C THR A 52 6.89 -3.67 -15.25
N CYS A 53 7.50 -3.57 -14.07
CA CYS A 53 7.16 -2.58 -13.06
C CYS A 53 7.75 -1.22 -13.42
N VAL A 54 7.22 -0.15 -12.84
CA VAL A 54 7.66 1.24 -13.04
C VAL A 54 9.17 1.47 -12.80
N ASN A 55 9.80 0.64 -11.98
CA ASN A 55 11.24 0.71 -11.66
C ASN A 55 12.11 -0.08 -12.67
N GLY A 56 11.55 -0.60 -13.76
CA GLY A 56 12.26 -1.47 -14.73
C GLY A 56 12.42 -2.93 -14.29
N PHE A 57 11.85 -3.31 -13.13
CA PHE A 57 11.84 -4.68 -12.64
C PHE A 57 10.81 -5.54 -13.36
N SER A 58 11.00 -6.85 -13.35
CA SER A 58 10.01 -7.78 -13.91
C SER A 58 8.84 -7.98 -12.96
N CYS A 59 7.63 -7.82 -13.46
CA CYS A 59 6.42 -8.20 -12.75
C CYS A 59 6.20 -9.70 -12.87
N CYS A 60 6.26 -10.39 -11.73
CA CYS A 60 6.12 -11.84 -11.65
C CYS A 60 4.87 -12.22 -10.87
N ARG A 61 3.97 -12.99 -11.49
CA ARG A 61 2.71 -13.46 -10.87
C ARG A 61 2.80 -14.94 -10.55
N ARG A 62 2.33 -15.33 -9.37
CA ARG A 62 2.29 -16.74 -8.97
C ARG A 62 1.16 -17.44 -9.73
N TYR A 63 1.38 -18.67 -10.17
CA TYR A 63 0.25 -19.53 -10.55
C TYR A 63 -0.67 -19.68 -9.34
N VAL A 64 -1.93 -19.29 -9.49
CA VAL A 64 -2.98 -19.62 -8.52
C VAL A 64 -3.46 -21.00 -8.93
N GLU A 65 -3.22 -21.98 -8.07
CA GLU A 65 -3.87 -23.29 -8.19
C GLU A 65 -5.37 -23.04 -7.92
N VAL A 66 -6.21 -23.31 -8.92
CA VAL A 66 -7.66 -23.05 -8.89
C VAL A 66 -8.37 -24.21 -8.22
#